data_AF-A0AA41YPM9-F1
#
_entry.id   AF-A0AA41YPM9-F1
#
_cell.length_a   1.000
_cell.length_b   1.000
_cell.length_c   1.000
_cell.angle_alpha   90.00
_cell.angle_beta   90.00
_cell.angle_gamma   90.00
#
_symmetry.space_group_name_H-M   'P 1'
#
loop_
_entity.id
_entity.type
_entity.pdbx_description
1 polymer ?
#
loop_
_entity_poly.entity_id
_entity_poly.type
_entity_poly.pdbx_seq_one_letter_code
_entity_poly.pdbx_strand_id
1 'polypeptide(L)'
;MPTLPPRFVPPSGISLPASPAVVAGVGRAAILTQDGEMLDLPTAEAARLLRTLPPPLLVHAPATLRRLGLQAMPALDLLELFAFVLPARVAAPTPRGLALALDMAPPGPGAEAASALLPDLAQALLARLAAGRDLPMNRDAAGLA
;
A
#
# COMPACT_ATOMS: atom_id res chain seq x y z
N MET A 1 -34.57 -5.94 -5.82
CA MET A 1 -33.35 -6.60 -5.31
C MET A 1 -32.16 -5.75 -5.74
N PRO A 2 -31.41 -5.10 -4.83
CA PRO A 2 -30.24 -4.36 -5.25
C PRO A 2 -29.17 -5.36 -5.69
N THR A 3 -28.68 -5.21 -6.93
CA THR A 3 -27.57 -5.99 -7.47
C THR A 3 -26.30 -5.65 -6.67
N LEU A 4 -25.72 -6.64 -6.01
CA LEU A 4 -24.41 -6.49 -5.37
C LEU A 4 -23.39 -6.01 -6.42
N PRO A 5 -22.53 -5.01 -6.13
CA PRO A 5 -21.46 -4.65 -7.05
C PRO A 5 -20.57 -5.88 -7.32
N PRO A 6 -20.00 -6.01 -8.53
CA PRO A 6 -19.15 -7.14 -8.86
C PRO A 6 -17.98 -7.18 -7.87
N ARG A 7 -17.83 -8.32 -7.18
CA ARG A 7 -16.65 -8.59 -6.37
C ARG A 7 -15.44 -8.56 -7.28
N PHE A 8 -14.50 -7.70 -6.95
CA PHE A 8 -13.23 -7.65 -7.62
C PHE A 8 -12.46 -8.93 -7.36
N VAL A 9 -12.16 -9.71 -8.41
CA VAL A 9 -11.25 -10.86 -8.36
C VAL A 9 -9.96 -10.40 -9.04
N PRO A 10 -8.83 -10.30 -8.32
CA PRO A 10 -7.57 -9.90 -8.94
C PRO A 10 -7.15 -10.95 -9.99
N PRO A 11 -6.62 -10.53 -11.16
CA PRO A 11 -6.08 -11.45 -12.11
C PRO A 11 -4.88 -12.18 -11.49
N SER A 12 -4.82 -13.49 -11.73
CA SER A 12 -3.70 -14.35 -11.33
C SER A 12 -2.45 -13.93 -12.13
N GLY A 13 -1.41 -13.42 -11.47
CA GLY A 13 -0.09 -13.23 -12.11
C GLY A 13 0.69 -11.94 -11.79
N ILE A 14 0.12 -10.98 -11.05
CA ILE A 14 0.91 -9.81 -10.61
C ILE A 14 1.68 -10.20 -9.35
N SER A 15 3.01 -10.26 -9.45
CA SER A 15 3.92 -10.46 -8.32
C SER A 15 4.37 -9.11 -7.77
N LEU A 16 4.29 -8.94 -6.46
CA LEU A 16 4.83 -7.76 -5.79
C LEU A 16 6.36 -7.85 -5.69
N PRO A 17 7.08 -6.72 -5.71
CA PRO A 17 8.49 -6.73 -5.37
C PRO A 17 8.67 -7.26 -3.94
N ALA A 18 9.80 -7.91 -3.68
CA ALA A 18 10.22 -8.21 -2.32
C ALA A 18 10.52 -6.87 -1.61
N SER A 19 9.52 -6.29 -0.97
CA SER A 19 9.60 -5.04 -0.21
C SER A 19 8.97 -5.24 1.16
N PRO A 20 9.60 -4.76 2.25
CA PRO A 20 8.97 -4.80 3.56
C PRO A 20 7.76 -3.86 3.60
N ALA A 21 6.72 -4.19 4.35
CA ALA A 21 5.57 -3.32 4.57
C ALA A 21 5.63 -2.68 5.96
N VAL A 22 5.48 -1.36 6.04
CA VAL A 22 5.65 -0.61 7.30
C VAL A 22 4.46 0.28 7.63
N VAL A 23 4.07 0.27 8.91
CA VAL A 23 3.19 1.28 9.51
C VAL A 23 3.85 1.86 10.77
N ALA A 24 4.09 3.17 10.75
CA ALA A 24 4.65 3.89 11.89
C ALA A 24 3.54 4.46 12.79
N GLY A 25 3.57 4.07 14.07
CA GLY A 25 2.74 4.60 15.15
C GLY A 25 3.49 5.67 15.96
N VAL A 26 3.03 5.91 17.20
CA VAL A 26 3.71 6.81 18.14
C VAL A 26 4.83 6.05 18.85
N GLY A 27 6.08 6.42 18.59
CA GLY A 27 7.27 5.84 19.23
C GLY A 27 7.63 4.41 18.80
N ARG A 28 6.74 3.72 18.06
CA ARG A 28 6.94 2.37 17.53
C ARG A 28 6.50 2.26 16.08
N ALA A 29 7.00 1.26 15.37
CA ALA A 29 6.59 0.92 14.02
C ALA A 29 6.53 -0.60 13.85
N ALA A 30 5.47 -1.05 13.19
CA ALA A 30 5.33 -2.42 12.75
C ALA A 30 5.91 -2.57 11.34
N ILE A 31 6.67 -3.65 11.11
CA ILE A 31 7.26 -3.99 9.82
C ILE A 31 6.95 -5.46 9.53
N LEU A 32 6.24 -5.72 8.45
CA LEU A 32 6.19 -7.05 7.86
C LEU A 32 7.39 -7.18 6.91
N THR A 33 8.31 -8.10 7.21
CA THR A 33 9.50 -8.36 6.40
C THR A 33 9.12 -9.11 5.13
N GLN A 34 10.07 -9.17 4.19
CA GLN A 34 9.91 -9.89 2.93
C GLN A 34 9.74 -11.40 3.13
N ASP A 35 10.29 -11.93 4.22
CA ASP A 35 10.19 -13.34 4.61
C ASP A 35 8.90 -13.64 5.40
N GLY A 36 8.03 -12.65 5.58
CA GLY A 36 6.75 -12.79 6.27
C GLY A 36 6.82 -12.65 7.80
N GLU A 37 7.98 -12.24 8.35
CA GLU A 37 8.12 -11.98 9.79
C GLU A 37 7.49 -10.63 10.15
N MET A 38 6.72 -10.59 11.24
CA MET A 38 6.20 -9.35 11.81
C MET A 38 7.12 -8.86 12.92
N LEU A 39 7.66 -7.65 12.75
CA LEU A 39 8.50 -6.96 13.73
C LEU A 39 7.75 -5.76 14.31
N ASP A 40 7.82 -5.54 15.61
CA ASP A 40 7.39 -4.31 16.28
C ASP A 40 8.58 -3.66 17.00
N LEU A 41 9.04 -2.53 16.45
CA LEU A 41 10.31 -1.92 16.84
C LEU A 41 10.12 -0.47 17.29
N PRO A 42 10.95 0.05 18.21
CA PRO A 42 11.06 1.49 18.44
C PRO A 42 11.35 2.24 17.13
N THR A 43 10.77 3.43 16.94
CA THR A 43 10.87 4.17 15.66
C THR A 43 12.31 4.39 15.18
N ALA A 44 13.24 4.67 16.09
CA ALA A 44 14.65 4.86 15.75
C ALA A 44 15.32 3.57 15.22
N GLU A 45 14.91 2.41 15.72
CA GLU A 45 15.41 1.10 15.29
C GLU A 45 14.77 0.67 13.97
N ALA A 46 13.45 0.83 13.85
CA ALA A 46 12.74 0.65 12.59
C ALA A 46 13.36 1.49 11.46
N ALA A 47 13.66 2.77 11.73
CA ALA A 47 14.29 3.65 10.75
C ALA A 47 15.70 3.17 10.35
N ARG A 48 16.48 2.62 11.28
CA ARG A 48 17.80 2.03 10.96
C ARG A 48 17.65 0.81 10.07
N LEU A 49 16.74 -0.11 10.43
CA LEU A 49 16.47 -1.33 9.66
C LEU A 49 15.98 -1.02 8.25
N LEU A 50 15.01 -0.12 8.11
CA LEU A 50 14.42 0.22 6.80
C LEU A 50 15.43 0.84 5.83
N ARG A 51 16.51 1.47 6.31
CA ARG A 51 17.59 1.98 5.46
C ARG A 51 18.49 0.88 4.89
N THR A 52 18.48 -0.32 5.46
CA THR A 52 19.27 -1.46 4.98
C THR A 52 18.46 -2.41 4.10
N LEU A 53 17.16 -2.17 3.96
CA LEU A 53 16.23 -2.99 3.18
C LEU A 53 15.82 -2.26 1.88
N PRO A 54 15.25 -2.98 0.90
CA PRO A 54 14.60 -2.36 -0.24
C PRO A 54 13.49 -1.36 0.15
N PRO A 55 13.11 -0.44 -0.75
CA PRO A 55 12.10 0.57 -0.47
C PRO A 55 10.82 -0.03 0.13
N PRO A 56 10.36 0.45 1.29
CA PRO A 56 9.22 -0.15 1.96
C PRO A 56 7.91 0.23 1.30
N LEU A 57 6.97 -0.71 1.35
CA LEU A 57 5.56 -0.49 1.08
C LEU A 57 4.92 0.22 2.28
N LEU A 58 4.25 1.35 2.03
CA LEU A 58 3.62 2.14 3.08
C LEU A 58 2.38 2.87 2.56
N VAL A 59 1.67 3.53 3.47
CA VAL A 59 0.64 4.51 3.14
C VAL A 59 1.09 5.87 3.63
N HIS A 60 1.14 6.85 2.73
CA HIS A 60 1.49 8.24 3.03
C HIS A 60 2.93 8.41 3.55
N ALA A 61 3.89 8.43 2.62
CA ALA A 61 5.33 8.55 2.89
C ALA A 61 5.67 9.74 3.79
N PRO A 62 5.21 10.99 3.51
CA PRO A 62 5.54 12.13 4.36
C PRO A 62 5.21 11.93 5.85
N ALA A 63 4.02 11.40 6.15
CA ALA A 63 3.60 11.16 7.52
C ALA A 63 4.35 9.99 8.16
N THR A 64 4.54 8.90 7.41
CA THR A 64 5.24 7.70 7.90
C THR A 64 6.71 7.99 8.19
N LEU A 65 7.41 8.66 7.28
CA LEU A 65 8.82 9.03 7.44
C LEU A 65 9.02 10.02 8.60
N ARG A 66 8.14 11.02 8.74
CA ARG A 66 8.17 11.94 9.88
C ARG A 66 8.05 11.20 11.21
N ARG A 67 7.18 10.19 11.33
CA ARG A 67 7.05 9.37 12.56
C ARG A 67 8.27 8.52 12.84
N LEU A 68 8.96 8.06 11.79
CA LEU A 68 10.23 7.34 11.89
C LEU A 68 11.43 8.26 12.17
N GLY A 69 11.24 9.58 12.25
CA GLY A 69 12.34 10.55 12.41
C GLY A 69 13.21 10.68 11.15
N LEU A 70 12.66 10.38 9.99
CA LEU A 70 13.33 10.42 8.68
C LEU A 70 12.87 11.65 7.89
N GLN A 71 13.80 12.24 7.13
CA GLN A 71 13.51 13.37 6.25
C GLN A 71 12.98 12.89 4.88
N ALA A 72 13.70 11.98 4.24
CA ALA A 72 13.34 11.37 2.98
C ALA A 72 14.03 10.01 2.82
N MET A 73 13.36 9.08 2.14
CA MET A 73 13.94 7.85 1.60
C MET A 73 13.01 7.33 0.50
N PRO A 74 13.50 6.51 -0.46
CA PRO A 74 12.64 5.83 -1.41
C PRO A 74 11.59 4.98 -0.69
N ALA A 75 10.34 5.03 -1.16
CA ALA A 75 9.24 4.24 -0.64
C ALA A 75 8.25 3.91 -1.74
N LEU A 76 7.51 2.82 -1.58
CA LEU A 76 6.39 2.45 -2.43
C LEU A 76 5.11 2.96 -1.74
N ASP A 77 4.67 4.16 -2.10
CA ASP A 77 3.50 4.80 -1.46
C ASP A 77 2.19 4.37 -2.12
N LEU A 78 1.40 3.59 -1.37
CA LEU A 78 0.10 3.12 -1.82
C LEU A 78 -0.94 4.23 -1.97
N LEU A 79 -0.78 5.36 -1.27
CA LEU A 79 -1.68 6.50 -1.44
C LEU A 79 -1.44 7.18 -2.79
N GLU A 80 -0.19 7.28 -3.23
CA GLU A 80 0.17 7.77 -4.56
C GLU A 80 -0.33 6.81 -5.65
N LEU A 81 -0.10 5.50 -5.48
CA LEU A 81 -0.65 4.49 -6.40
C LEU A 81 -2.18 4.55 -6.45
N PHE A 82 -2.86 4.70 -5.32
CA PHE A 82 -4.31 4.86 -5.27
C PHE A 82 -4.77 6.08 -6.08
N ALA A 83 -4.13 7.23 -5.90
CA ALA A 83 -4.48 8.45 -6.63
C ALA A 83 -4.29 8.30 -8.15
N PHE A 84 -3.28 7.53 -8.57
CA PHE A 84 -3.03 7.21 -9.97
C PHE A 84 -4.09 6.24 -10.54
N VAL A 85 -4.39 5.15 -9.83
CA VAL A 85 -5.29 4.09 -10.30
C VAL A 85 -6.76 4.50 -10.26
N LEU A 86 -7.14 5.33 -9.29
CA LEU A 86 -8.52 5.75 -9.03
C LEU A 86 -8.62 7.28 -8.98
N PRO A 87 -8.42 7.96 -10.13
CA PRO A 87 -8.49 9.41 -10.16
C PRO A 87 -9.87 9.89 -9.70
N ALA A 88 -9.88 11.02 -9.00
CA ALA A 88 -11.07 11.64 -8.41
C ALA A 88 -11.80 10.81 -7.32
N ARG A 89 -11.19 9.75 -6.78
CA ARG A 89 -11.66 9.12 -5.52
C ARG A 89 -10.88 9.65 -4.33
N VAL A 90 -11.57 9.82 -3.20
CA VAL A 90 -10.98 10.28 -1.95
C VAL A 90 -10.81 9.09 -1.01
N ALA A 91 -9.67 9.02 -0.33
CA ALA A 91 -9.41 8.08 0.75
C ALA A 91 -8.71 8.80 1.89
N ALA A 92 -9.02 8.42 3.14
CA ALA A 92 -8.21 8.87 4.26
C ALA A 92 -6.78 8.29 4.11
N PRO A 93 -5.72 9.05 4.42
CA PRO A 93 -4.33 8.67 4.16
C PRO A 93 -3.80 7.68 5.20
N THR A 94 -4.50 6.55 5.34
CA THR A 94 -4.22 5.49 6.31
C THR A 94 -4.52 4.12 5.68
N PRO A 95 -3.90 3.02 6.14
CA PRO A 95 -4.21 1.69 5.64
C PRO A 95 -5.71 1.34 5.75
N ARG A 96 -6.35 1.71 6.87
CA ARG A 96 -7.80 1.57 7.05
C ARG A 96 -8.59 2.39 6.04
N GLY A 97 -8.21 3.65 5.83
CA GLY A 97 -8.86 4.55 4.88
C GLY A 97 -8.78 4.04 3.44
N LEU A 98 -7.62 3.55 3.02
CA LEU A 98 -7.43 2.92 1.72
C LEU A 98 -8.27 1.66 1.57
N ALA A 99 -8.27 0.77 2.57
CA ALA A 99 -9.08 -0.45 2.55
C ALA A 99 -10.56 -0.14 2.33
N LEU A 100 -11.10 0.83 3.07
CA LEU A 100 -12.49 1.26 2.91
C LEU A 100 -12.75 1.85 1.52
N ALA A 101 -11.84 2.65 0.97
CA ALA A 101 -11.99 3.22 -0.37
C ALA A 101 -11.91 2.17 -1.50
N LEU A 102 -11.27 1.02 -1.22
CA LEU A 102 -11.17 -0.13 -2.11
C LEU A 102 -12.27 -1.18 -1.87
N ASP A 103 -13.23 -0.91 -0.98
CA ASP A 103 -14.29 -1.84 -0.59
C ASP A 103 -13.74 -3.18 -0.01
N MET A 104 -12.58 -3.11 0.65
CA MET A 104 -11.91 -4.22 1.34
C MET A 104 -12.19 -4.18 2.84
N ALA A 105 -12.04 -5.34 3.50
CA ALA A 105 -12.13 -5.42 4.95
C ALA A 105 -11.02 -4.52 5.58
N PRO A 106 -11.38 -3.59 6.49
CA PRO A 106 -10.38 -2.80 7.19
C PRO A 106 -9.51 -3.69 8.09
N PRO A 107 -8.26 -3.30 8.38
CA PRO A 107 -7.42 -4.07 9.28
C PRO A 107 -8.00 -4.05 10.69
N GLY A 108 -7.63 -5.07 11.47
CA GLY A 108 -7.80 -5.05 12.93
C GLY A 108 -7.09 -3.85 13.57
N PRO A 109 -7.28 -3.64 14.88
CA PRO A 109 -6.59 -2.56 15.59
C PRO A 109 -5.08 -2.77 15.60
N GLY A 110 -4.33 -1.66 15.62
CA GLY A 110 -2.87 -1.68 15.77
C GLY A 110 -2.08 -1.62 14.45
N ALA A 111 -0.77 -1.38 14.58
CA ALA A 111 0.12 -1.20 13.45
C ALA A 111 0.46 -2.52 12.74
N GLU A 112 0.53 -3.64 13.47
CA GLU A 112 0.82 -4.97 12.91
C GLU A 112 -0.26 -5.40 11.91
N ALA A 113 -1.52 -5.38 12.33
CA ALA A 113 -2.65 -5.71 11.46
C ALA A 113 -2.72 -4.78 10.23
N ALA A 114 -2.40 -3.50 10.41
CA ALA A 114 -2.35 -2.54 9.32
C ALA A 114 -1.18 -2.80 8.34
N SER A 115 -0.01 -3.21 8.85
CA SER A 115 1.16 -3.54 8.03
C SER A 115 0.96 -4.82 7.23
N ALA A 116 0.32 -5.83 7.86
CA ALA A 116 -0.04 -7.08 7.21
C ALA A 116 -1.00 -6.91 6.04
N LEU A 117 -1.85 -5.86 6.06
CA LEU A 117 -2.81 -5.58 5.01
C LEU A 117 -2.18 -4.89 3.77
N LEU A 118 -1.01 -4.26 3.89
CA LEU A 118 -0.47 -3.43 2.81
C LEU A 118 -0.21 -4.22 1.51
N PRO A 119 0.35 -5.45 1.54
CA PRO A 119 0.52 -6.25 0.32
C PRO A 119 -0.80 -6.50 -0.41
N ASP A 120 -1.89 -6.78 0.32
CA ASP A 120 -3.20 -7.00 -0.28
C ASP A 120 -3.77 -5.73 -0.92
N LEU A 121 -3.57 -4.56 -0.30
CA LEU A 121 -3.95 -3.27 -0.88
C LEU A 121 -3.17 -3.00 -2.18
N ALA A 122 -1.86 -3.27 -2.18
CA ALA A 122 -1.01 -3.13 -3.36
C ALA A 122 -1.50 -4.02 -4.49
N GLN A 123 -1.77 -5.30 -4.18
CA GLN A 123 -2.28 -6.27 -5.14
C GLN A 123 -3.62 -5.81 -5.72
N ALA A 124 -4.55 -5.34 -4.89
CA ALA A 124 -5.85 -4.85 -5.34
C ALA A 124 -5.73 -3.66 -6.29
N LEU A 125 -4.86 -2.69 -5.97
CA LEU A 125 -4.59 -1.53 -6.82
C LEU A 125 -3.95 -1.91 -8.15
N LEU A 126 -2.91 -2.75 -8.14
CA LEU A 126 -2.23 -3.18 -9.35
C LEU A 126 -3.13 -4.04 -10.24
N ALA A 127 -3.93 -4.91 -9.63
CA ALA A 127 -4.93 -5.69 -10.33
C ALA A 127 -5.99 -4.80 -10.99
N ARG A 128 -6.42 -3.72 -10.33
CA ARG A 128 -7.36 -2.74 -10.89
C ARG A 128 -6.73 -2.02 -12.08
N LEU A 129 -5.48 -1.60 -11.93
CA LEU A 129 -4.70 -0.96 -12.99
C LEU A 129 -4.58 -1.88 -14.21
N ALA A 130 -4.25 -3.15 -13.99
CA ALA A 130 -4.12 -4.14 -15.06
C ALA A 130 -5.46 -4.38 -15.79
N ALA A 131 -6.58 -4.47 -15.07
CA ALA A 131 -7.91 -4.62 -15.68
C ALA A 131 -8.31 -3.41 -16.52
N GLY A 132 -7.80 -2.22 -16.21
CA GLY A 132 -8.02 -1.00 -17.00
C GLY A 132 -7.23 -0.92 -18.30
N ARG A 133 -6.24 -1.80 -18.51
CA ARG A 133 -5.32 -1.73 -19.67
C ARG A 133 -6.04 -1.75 -21.02
N ASP A 134 -7.08 -2.58 -21.15
CA ASP A 134 -7.74 -2.84 -22.44
C ASP A 134 -8.87 -1.85 -22.77
N LEU A 135 -9.16 -0.91 -21.84
CA LEU A 135 -10.16 0.13 -22.05
C LEU A 135 -9.76 0.99 -23.26
N PRO A 136 -10.70 1.34 -24.17
CA PRO A 136 -10.40 2.13 -25.37
C PRO A 136 -9.63 3.42 -25.06
N MET A 137 -9.98 4.09 -23.96
CA MET A 137 -9.35 5.32 -23.48
C MET A 137 -7.89 5.15 -23.05
N ASN A 138 -7.45 3.92 -22.78
CA ASN A 138 -6.11 3.58 -22.31
C ASN A 138 -5.25 2.89 -23.39
N ARG A 139 -5.82 2.55 -24.57
CA ARG A 139 -5.09 1.88 -25.65
C ARG A 139 -4.03 2.78 -26.28
N ASP A 140 -4.33 4.06 -26.43
CA ASP A 140 -3.41 5.03 -27.03
C ASP A 140 -2.25 5.40 -26.09
N ALA A 141 -2.40 5.16 -24.77
CA ALA A 141 -1.35 5.38 -23.79
C ALA A 141 -0.16 4.43 -23.98
N ALA A 142 -0.36 3.26 -24.61
CA ALA A 142 0.73 2.33 -24.92
C ALA A 142 1.73 2.89 -25.94
N GLY A 143 1.35 3.92 -26.72
CA GLY A 143 2.23 4.58 -27.69
C GLY A 143 3.13 5.68 -27.11
N LEU A 144 3.02 5.98 -25.82
CA LEU A 144 3.73 7.08 -25.15
C LEU A 144 4.90 6.62 -24.25
N ALA A 145 5.16 5.31 -24.15
CA ALA A 145 6.20 4.72 -23.30
C ALA A 145 7.41 4.24 -24.12
#